data_AF-A0A8T1X009-F1
#
_entry.id   AF-A0A8T1X009-F1
#
_cell.length_a   1.000
_cell.length_b   1.000
_cell.length_c   1.000
_cell.angle_alpha   90.00
_cell.angle_beta   90.00
_cell.angle_gamma   90.00
#
_symmetry.space_group_name_H-M   'P 1'
#
loop_
_entity.id
_entity.type
_entity.pdbx_description
1 polymer ?
#
loop_
_entity_poly.entity_id
_entity_poly.type
_entity_poly.pdbx_seq_one_letter_code
_entity_poly.pdbx_strand_id
1 'polypeptide(L)'
;MPLSSIVAAVGKNSTSAGTMAIAPLVLTSAAITGYARHVSSHALDAKNSHAIQELEHEREEHLHQHVALPWKGTRHSGSHKMLAPRKTLHSTPLRVFRRALELVQVQSSDVLYDLGCGDGRLVIEAAKTFGVRAVGVEIDPKRAQEARDAAVRAGVDHLVTVHEANALEFDIPSDATIVFLFLITRGLSLVRPKLDKLQCRVITYLYRIPDLSTYERHFVPAKEDSDSLVATQDVAFPVYIYHFPIAECPPMSADQK
;
A
#
# COMPACT_ATOMS: atom_id res chain seq x y z
N MET A 1 -42.43 21.41 7.49
CA MET A 1 -42.14 22.77 6.96
C MET A 1 -41.52 23.59 8.11
N PRO A 2 -40.56 24.50 7.87
CA PRO A 2 -39.20 24.22 7.37
C PRO A 2 -38.08 24.85 8.23
N LEU A 3 -36.84 24.54 7.83
CA LEU A 3 -35.57 25.11 8.26
C LEU A 3 -35.50 26.63 8.02
N SER A 4 -35.25 27.41 9.08
CA SER A 4 -34.67 28.76 8.99
C SER A 4 -34.20 29.24 10.37
N SER A 5 -32.87 29.44 10.51
CA SER A 5 -32.12 30.26 11.49
C SER A 5 -30.80 29.52 11.76
N ILE A 6 -29.62 29.99 11.35
CA ILE A 6 -28.82 31.05 12.00
C ILE A 6 -27.77 31.45 10.94
N VAL A 7 -27.93 32.62 10.32
CA VAL A 7 -27.25 33.91 10.59
C VAL A 7 -25.79 33.99 10.13
N ALA A 8 -25.60 34.94 9.23
CA ALA A 8 -24.35 35.44 8.70
C ALA A 8 -23.55 36.26 9.73
N ALA A 9 -22.22 36.25 9.59
CA ALA A 9 -21.38 37.38 9.95
C ALA A 9 -20.25 37.49 8.92
N VAL A 10 -20.46 38.37 7.95
CA VAL A 10 -19.44 38.91 7.04
C VAL A 10 -18.78 40.10 7.72
N GLY A 11 -17.44 40.14 7.68
CA GLY A 11 -16.71 41.36 7.37
C GLY A 11 -15.88 41.99 8.50
N LYS A 12 -14.55 42.03 8.29
CA LYS A 12 -13.82 43.27 7.96
C LYS A 12 -12.33 42.99 7.62
N ASN A 13 -11.97 43.43 6.41
CA ASN A 13 -10.70 43.98 5.90
C ASN A 13 -9.35 43.41 6.40
N SER A 14 -8.49 42.96 5.49
CA SER A 14 -7.57 43.84 4.76
C SER A 14 -6.84 43.11 3.60
N THR A 15 -6.34 43.93 2.69
CA THR A 15 -5.75 43.66 1.37
C THR A 15 -4.36 43.01 1.40
N SER A 16 -4.11 42.00 0.56
CA SER A 16 -3.16 42.08 -0.59
C SER A 16 -2.78 40.70 -1.15
N ALA A 17 -2.56 40.69 -2.47
CA ALA A 17 -1.74 39.76 -3.26
C ALA A 17 -2.21 38.30 -3.46
N GLY A 18 -2.87 38.08 -4.61
CA GLY A 18 -2.61 36.98 -5.55
C GLY A 18 -2.62 35.54 -5.04
N THR A 19 -3.75 34.86 -5.20
CA THR A 19 -3.79 33.38 -5.16
C THR A 19 -4.66 32.89 -6.31
N MET A 20 -4.05 32.13 -7.23
CA MET A 20 -4.77 31.37 -8.25
C MET A 20 -5.69 30.37 -7.56
N ALA A 21 -7.00 30.51 -7.76
CA ALA A 21 -7.99 29.56 -7.31
C ALA A 21 -7.81 28.22 -8.03
N ILE A 22 -7.43 27.17 -7.30
CA ILE A 22 -7.62 25.79 -7.71
C ILE A 22 -9.07 25.44 -7.35
N ALA A 23 -9.95 25.36 -8.34
CA ALA A 23 -11.29 24.85 -8.14
C ALA A 23 -11.20 23.36 -7.74
N PRO A 24 -11.80 22.92 -6.62
CA PRO A 24 -11.95 21.50 -6.35
C PRO A 24 -12.98 20.95 -7.33
N LEU A 25 -12.57 19.98 -8.14
CA LEU A 25 -13.47 19.15 -8.92
C LEU A 25 -14.29 18.29 -7.94
N VAL A 26 -15.41 18.84 -7.46
CA VAL A 26 -16.41 18.09 -6.69
C VAL A 26 -17.09 17.14 -7.66
N LEU A 27 -16.63 15.89 -7.71
CA LEU A 27 -17.34 14.83 -8.40
C LEU A 27 -18.63 14.54 -7.62
N THR A 28 -19.76 14.67 -8.29
CA THR A 28 -21.09 14.55 -7.68
C THR A 28 -21.32 13.12 -7.17
N SER A 29 -21.90 13.03 -5.97
CA SER A 29 -22.16 11.82 -5.18
C SER A 29 -23.02 10.73 -5.86
N ALA A 30 -23.57 11.00 -7.04
CA ALA A 30 -24.47 10.10 -7.75
C ALA A 30 -23.74 8.85 -8.31
N ALA A 31 -22.50 8.99 -8.77
CA ALA A 31 -21.74 7.86 -9.33
C ALA A 31 -21.32 6.83 -8.26
N ILE A 32 -20.97 7.31 -7.06
CA ILE A 32 -20.52 6.48 -5.94
C ILE A 32 -21.72 5.79 -5.25
N THR A 33 -22.86 6.48 -5.13
CA THR A 33 -24.08 5.92 -4.52
C THR A 33 -24.71 4.83 -5.39
N GLY A 34 -24.57 4.91 -6.72
CA GLY A 34 -25.01 3.84 -7.63
C GLY A 34 -24.24 2.54 -7.42
N TYR A 35 -22.93 2.64 -7.16
CA TYR A 35 -22.04 1.48 -7.03
C TYR A 35 -22.29 0.68 -5.73
N ALA A 36 -22.47 1.35 -4.59
CA ALA A 36 -22.79 0.68 -3.31
C ALA A 36 -24.12 -0.10 -3.35
N ARG A 37 -25.11 0.39 -4.12
CA ARG A 37 -26.37 -0.30 -4.38
C ARG A 37 -26.24 -1.48 -5.35
N HIS A 38 -25.37 -1.38 -6.35
CA HIS A 38 -25.09 -2.47 -7.29
C HIS A 38 -24.38 -3.66 -6.63
N VAL A 39 -23.40 -3.39 -5.75
CA VAL A 39 -22.69 -4.41 -4.97
C VAL A 39 -23.62 -5.15 -4.01
N SER A 40 -24.58 -4.44 -3.40
CA SER A 40 -25.57 -5.06 -2.50
C SER A 40 -26.59 -5.93 -3.23
N SER A 41 -26.86 -5.69 -4.53
CA SER A 41 -27.81 -6.49 -5.31
C SER A 41 -27.17 -7.66 -6.07
N HIS A 42 -25.85 -7.69 -6.23
CA HIS A 42 -25.11 -8.73 -6.97
C HIS A 42 -24.24 -9.64 -6.08
N ALA A 43 -24.24 -9.43 -4.76
CA ALA A 43 -23.63 -10.34 -3.79
C ALA A 43 -24.36 -11.70 -3.66
N LEU A 44 -25.42 -11.94 -4.44
CA LEU A 44 -26.20 -13.17 -4.48
C LEU A 44 -26.22 -13.76 -5.90
N ASP A 45 -25.05 -14.10 -6.47
CA ASP A 45 -24.96 -15.16 -7.50
C ASP A 45 -23.50 -15.58 -7.75
N ALA A 46 -22.97 -16.36 -6.81
CA ALA A 46 -21.62 -16.92 -6.84
C ALA A 46 -21.53 -18.17 -7.75
N LYS A 47 -21.64 -18.01 -9.07
CA LYS A 47 -21.49 -19.14 -10.01
C LYS A 47 -20.49 -18.96 -11.15
N ASN A 48 -19.81 -17.81 -11.28
CA ASN A 48 -18.87 -17.60 -12.38
C ASN A 48 -17.54 -16.98 -11.92
N SER A 49 -16.48 -17.79 -11.86
CA SER A 49 -15.14 -17.41 -11.39
C SER A 49 -14.49 -16.32 -12.25
N HIS A 50 -14.78 -16.28 -13.55
CA HIS A 50 -14.27 -15.27 -14.47
C HIS A 50 -14.87 -13.88 -14.21
N ALA A 51 -16.18 -13.80 -13.94
CA ALA A 51 -16.85 -12.53 -13.63
C ALA A 51 -16.38 -11.96 -12.29
N ILE A 52 -16.06 -12.82 -11.32
CA ILE A 52 -15.45 -12.40 -10.05
C ILE A 52 -14.06 -11.84 -10.29
N GLN A 53 -13.23 -12.48 -11.11
CA GLN A 53 -11.89 -11.98 -11.44
C GLN A 53 -11.92 -10.63 -12.17
N GLU A 54 -12.88 -10.45 -13.08
CA GLU A 54 -13.05 -9.21 -13.85
C GLU A 54 -13.56 -8.07 -12.96
N LEU A 55 -14.54 -8.33 -12.08
CA LEU A 55 -15.01 -7.38 -11.07
C LEU A 55 -13.93 -7.07 -10.02
N GLU A 56 -13.12 -8.05 -9.64
CA GLU A 56 -11.97 -7.84 -8.76
C GLU A 56 -10.93 -6.95 -9.45
N HIS A 57 -10.68 -7.16 -10.75
CA HIS A 57 -9.78 -6.34 -11.55
C HIS A 57 -10.27 -4.89 -11.69
N GLU A 58 -11.56 -4.69 -11.96
CA GLU A 58 -12.17 -3.35 -12.00
C GLU A 58 -12.15 -2.66 -10.63
N ARG A 59 -12.44 -3.39 -9.54
CA ARG A 59 -12.32 -2.89 -8.17
C ARG A 59 -10.88 -2.53 -7.84
N GLU A 60 -9.92 -3.34 -8.28
CA GLU A 60 -8.51 -3.07 -8.16
C GLU A 60 -8.18 -1.75 -8.88
N GLU A 61 -8.51 -1.57 -10.14
CA GLU A 61 -8.24 -0.32 -10.87
C GLU A 61 -8.85 0.92 -10.18
N HIS A 62 -10.10 0.83 -9.69
CA HIS A 62 -10.75 1.94 -8.98
C HIS A 62 -10.08 2.31 -7.64
N LEU A 63 -9.63 1.33 -6.84
CA LEU A 63 -8.89 1.59 -5.61
C LEU A 63 -7.55 2.30 -5.86
N HIS A 64 -6.90 2.05 -7.01
CA HIS A 64 -5.62 2.71 -7.34
C HIS A 64 -5.77 4.20 -7.65
N GLN A 65 -6.91 4.61 -8.22
CA GLN A 65 -7.11 5.99 -8.65
C GLN A 65 -7.32 6.98 -7.49
N HIS A 66 -7.74 6.51 -6.32
CA HIS A 66 -8.25 7.38 -5.24
C HIS A 66 -7.31 7.57 -4.04
N VAL A 67 -6.15 6.91 -4.00
CA VAL A 67 -5.42 6.65 -2.74
C VAL A 67 -4.01 7.23 -2.70
N ALA A 68 -3.48 7.65 -3.84
CA ALA A 68 -2.05 7.80 -3.96
C ALA A 68 -1.61 9.18 -4.43
N LEU A 69 -0.60 9.72 -3.74
CA LEU A 69 0.10 10.92 -4.15
C LEU A 69 0.95 10.60 -5.40
N PRO A 70 0.75 11.29 -6.54
CA PRO A 70 1.50 11.03 -7.76
C PRO A 70 2.94 11.55 -7.65
N TRP A 71 3.93 10.67 -7.85
CA TRP A 71 5.33 11.07 -8.01
C TRP A 71 5.59 11.60 -9.44
N LYS A 72 6.29 12.74 -9.56
CA LYS A 72 6.63 13.42 -10.83
C LYS A 72 8.12 13.29 -11.18
N GLY A 73 8.59 12.08 -11.52
CA GLY A 73 9.96 11.87 -12.00
C GLY A 73 10.05 11.29 -13.41
N THR A 74 11.20 11.45 -14.06
CA THR A 74 11.49 11.00 -15.43
C THR A 74 12.12 9.61 -15.45
N ARG A 75 11.73 8.77 -16.42
CA ARG A 75 12.16 7.37 -16.60
C ARG A 75 13.58 7.26 -17.17
N HIS A 76 14.26 6.15 -16.85
CA HIS A 76 15.43 5.66 -17.60
C HIS A 76 15.07 4.38 -18.37
N SER A 77 15.44 4.33 -19.65
CA SER A 77 15.09 3.26 -20.59
C SER A 77 16.09 2.10 -20.51
N GLY A 78 15.98 1.27 -19.48
CA GLY A 78 16.68 -0.02 -19.41
C GLY A 78 15.77 -1.18 -19.83
N SER A 79 16.28 -2.12 -20.63
CA SER A 79 15.59 -3.34 -21.12
C SER A 79 15.43 -4.45 -20.06
N HIS A 80 15.38 -4.09 -18.77
CA HIS A 80 15.28 -5.05 -17.68
C HIS A 80 13.82 -5.36 -17.30
N LYS A 81 13.55 -6.61 -16.91
CA LYS A 81 12.23 -7.03 -16.42
C LYS A 81 11.95 -6.31 -15.09
N MET A 82 11.00 -5.38 -15.09
CA MET A 82 10.63 -4.58 -13.91
C MET A 82 9.49 -5.20 -13.11
N LEU A 83 9.50 -4.99 -11.78
CA LEU A 83 8.42 -5.40 -10.87
C LEU A 83 7.09 -4.69 -11.16
N ALA A 84 7.15 -3.40 -11.47
CA ALA A 84 5.96 -2.58 -11.70
C ALA A 84 6.24 -1.51 -12.79
N PRO A 85 6.02 -1.83 -14.08
CA PRO A 85 6.16 -0.86 -15.16
C PRO A 85 4.95 0.10 -15.16
N ARG A 86 4.91 1.09 -14.25
CA ARG A 86 3.85 2.11 -14.19
C ARG A 86 4.35 3.50 -14.60
N LYS A 87 3.47 4.30 -15.21
CA LYS A 87 3.72 5.70 -15.60
C LYS A 87 3.73 6.65 -14.39
N THR A 88 3.02 6.28 -13.32
CA THR A 88 2.91 7.03 -12.07
C THR A 88 3.24 6.08 -10.92
N LEU A 89 4.10 6.54 -10.01
CA LEU A 89 4.43 5.84 -8.78
C LEU A 89 3.58 6.38 -7.63
N HIS A 90 3.20 5.47 -6.76
CA HIS A 90 2.27 5.68 -5.66
C HIS A 90 2.94 5.20 -4.38
N SER A 91 2.70 5.89 -3.27
CA SER A 91 3.28 5.52 -1.96
C SER A 91 2.21 4.98 -1.03
N THR A 92 2.57 3.99 -0.24
CA THR A 92 1.74 3.50 0.88
C THR A 92 1.57 4.61 1.93
N PRO A 93 0.34 4.89 2.41
CA PRO A 93 0.14 5.77 3.55
C PRO A 93 0.88 5.23 4.79
N LEU A 94 1.67 6.06 5.47
CA LEU A 94 2.49 5.63 6.62
C LEU A 94 1.65 5.00 7.73
N ARG A 95 0.41 5.46 7.94
CA ARG A 95 -0.52 4.85 8.89
C ARG A 95 -0.81 3.38 8.57
N VAL A 96 -1.08 3.08 7.30
CA VAL A 96 -1.34 1.70 6.87
C VAL A 96 -0.12 0.83 7.11
N PHE A 97 1.05 1.35 6.77
CA PHE A 97 2.33 0.67 7.00
C PHE A 97 2.58 0.39 8.49
N ARG A 98 2.47 1.40 9.35
CA ARG A 98 2.63 1.23 10.82
C ARG A 98 1.67 0.17 11.36
N ARG A 99 0.39 0.27 11.00
CA ARG A 99 -0.61 -0.69 11.46
C ARG A 99 -0.32 -2.11 10.97
N ALA A 100 0.15 -2.26 9.74
CA ALA A 100 0.56 -3.55 9.22
C ALA A 100 1.74 -4.15 10.00
N LEU A 101 2.72 -3.32 10.40
CA LEU A 101 3.83 -3.76 11.26
C LEU A 101 3.39 -4.13 12.68
N GLU A 102 2.43 -3.41 13.24
CA GLU A 102 1.82 -3.77 14.53
C GLU A 102 1.09 -5.12 14.47
N LEU A 103 0.35 -5.39 13.37
CA LEU A 103 -0.38 -6.64 13.18
C LEU A 103 0.55 -7.85 13.14
N VAL A 104 1.76 -7.71 12.58
CA VAL A 104 2.79 -8.77 12.59
C VAL A 104 3.67 -8.77 13.84
N GLN A 105 3.30 -7.96 14.84
CA GLN A 105 4.00 -7.82 16.13
C GLN A 105 5.50 -7.57 15.96
N VAL A 106 5.85 -6.58 15.13
CA VAL A 106 7.26 -6.23 14.88
C VAL A 106 8.02 -6.01 16.19
N GLN A 107 9.24 -6.55 16.25
CA GLN A 107 10.17 -6.42 17.36
C GLN A 107 11.44 -5.70 16.88
N SER A 108 12.17 -5.03 17.77
CA SER A 108 13.42 -4.33 17.40
C SER A 108 14.52 -5.26 16.87
N SER A 109 14.44 -6.56 17.13
CA SER A 109 15.31 -7.59 16.55
C SER A 109 14.97 -7.94 15.09
N ASP A 110 13.86 -7.43 14.56
CA ASP A 110 13.44 -7.69 13.19
C ASP A 110 14.31 -6.96 12.16
N VAL A 111 14.38 -7.59 10.99
CA VAL A 111 15.06 -7.04 9.80
C VAL A 111 13.99 -6.92 8.71
N LEU A 112 13.62 -5.69 8.42
CA LEU A 112 12.59 -5.38 7.43
C LEU A 112 13.20 -5.15 6.06
N TYR A 113 12.66 -5.80 5.03
CA TYR A 113 12.98 -5.56 3.64
C TYR A 113 11.80 -4.94 2.89
N ASP A 114 12.07 -3.87 2.12
CA ASP A 114 11.10 -3.22 1.23
C ASP A 114 11.61 -3.30 -0.23
N LEU A 115 10.95 -4.13 -1.04
CA LEU A 115 11.36 -4.40 -2.42
C LEU A 115 10.65 -3.44 -3.39
N GLY A 116 11.37 -2.40 -3.81
CA GLY A 116 10.82 -1.23 -4.50
C GLY A 116 10.57 -0.08 -3.52
N CYS A 117 11.57 0.25 -2.69
CA CYS A 117 11.38 1.16 -1.55
C CYS A 117 11.15 2.63 -1.93
N GLY A 118 11.31 3.01 -3.19
CA GLY A 118 10.93 4.32 -3.70
C GLY A 118 11.73 5.46 -3.04
N ASP A 119 11.04 6.32 -2.30
CA ASP A 119 11.65 7.46 -1.59
C ASP A 119 12.21 7.07 -0.21
N GLY A 120 12.22 5.77 0.12
CA GLY A 120 12.72 5.24 1.38
C GLY A 120 11.81 5.46 2.58
N ARG A 121 10.63 6.07 2.40
CA ARG A 121 9.81 6.50 3.54
C ARG A 121 9.38 5.35 4.45
N LEU A 122 9.20 4.14 3.92
CA LEU A 122 8.78 2.98 4.73
C LEU A 122 9.93 2.42 5.55
N VAL A 123 11.12 2.27 4.96
CA VAL A 123 12.31 1.82 5.70
C VAL A 123 12.75 2.85 6.76
N ILE A 124 12.63 4.14 6.45
CA ILE A 124 12.86 5.22 7.42
C ILE A 124 11.82 5.17 8.55
N GLU A 125 10.55 5.03 8.22
CA GLU A 125 9.48 4.93 9.22
C GLU A 125 9.67 3.71 10.13
N ALA A 126 10.04 2.56 9.56
CA ALA A 126 10.32 1.34 10.31
C ALA A 126 11.45 1.57 11.33
N ALA A 127 12.58 2.11 10.87
CA ALA A 127 13.72 2.39 11.74
C ALA A 127 13.39 3.42 12.83
N LYS A 128 12.72 4.53 12.48
CA LYS A 128 12.39 5.59 13.43
C LYS A 128 11.41 5.17 14.51
N THR A 129 10.36 4.42 14.13
CA THR A 129 9.21 4.16 15.00
C THR A 129 9.34 2.83 15.74
N PHE A 130 9.96 1.83 15.12
CA PHE A 130 10.09 0.49 15.69
C PHE A 130 11.53 0.11 16.04
N GLY A 131 12.52 0.94 15.70
CA GLY A 131 13.93 0.68 16.02
C GLY A 131 14.50 -0.54 15.29
N VAL A 132 13.88 -0.96 14.19
CA VAL A 132 14.31 -2.13 13.42
C VAL A 132 15.38 -1.77 12.41
N ARG A 133 16.23 -2.75 12.07
CA ARG A 133 17.09 -2.63 10.90
C ARG A 133 16.22 -2.76 9.65
N ALA A 134 16.33 -1.81 8.73
CA ALA A 134 15.49 -1.74 7.54
C ALA A 134 16.33 -1.62 6.26
N VAL A 135 15.99 -2.42 5.26
CA VAL A 135 16.70 -2.51 3.99
C VAL A 135 15.74 -2.22 2.85
N GLY A 136 16.06 -1.19 2.07
CA GLY A 136 15.34 -0.83 0.85
C GLY A 136 16.07 -1.32 -0.40
N VAL A 137 15.34 -1.85 -1.37
CA VAL A 137 15.88 -2.15 -2.71
C VAL A 137 15.15 -1.28 -3.72
N GLU A 138 15.88 -0.46 -4.47
CA GLU A 138 15.32 0.45 -5.47
C GLU A 138 16.14 0.38 -6.75
N ILE A 139 15.47 0.29 -7.90
CA ILE A 139 16.13 0.13 -9.20
C ILE A 139 16.55 1.46 -9.80
N ASP A 140 15.85 2.54 -9.47
CA ASP A 140 16.19 3.89 -9.94
C ASP A 140 17.33 4.49 -9.09
N PRO A 141 18.51 4.77 -9.67
CA PRO A 141 19.67 5.27 -8.93
C PRO A 141 19.40 6.59 -8.21
N LYS A 142 18.62 7.47 -8.84
CA LYS A 142 18.29 8.78 -8.28
C LYS A 142 17.39 8.62 -7.06
N ARG A 143 16.36 7.76 -7.15
CA ARG A 143 15.48 7.45 -6.02
C ARG A 143 16.21 6.75 -4.89
N ALA A 144 17.09 5.81 -5.21
CA ALA A 144 17.93 5.15 -4.22
C ALA A 144 18.80 6.18 -3.45
N GLN A 145 19.38 7.15 -4.16
CA GLN A 145 20.11 8.25 -3.52
C GLN A 145 19.20 9.15 -2.69
N GLU A 146 18.02 9.54 -3.21
CA GLU A 146 17.03 10.34 -2.48
C GLU A 146 16.63 9.66 -1.14
N ALA A 147 16.45 8.34 -1.16
CA ALA A 147 16.14 7.52 0.01
C ALA A 147 17.29 7.48 1.02
N ARG A 148 18.54 7.32 0.56
CA ARG A 148 19.74 7.39 1.42
C ARG A 148 19.85 8.74 2.10
N ASP A 149 19.74 9.82 1.34
CA ASP A 149 19.83 11.17 1.90
C ASP A 149 18.68 11.46 2.88
N ALA A 150 17.49 10.91 2.62
CA ALA A 150 16.34 11.02 3.52
C ALA A 150 16.58 10.28 4.85
N ALA A 151 17.22 9.12 4.82
CA ALA A 151 17.59 8.39 6.03
C ALA A 151 18.60 9.16 6.89
N VAL A 152 19.61 9.79 6.25
CA VAL A 152 20.59 10.66 6.93
C VAL A 152 19.88 11.89 7.54
N ARG A 153 19.03 12.59 6.78
CA ARG A 153 18.25 13.72 7.30
C ARG A 153 17.34 13.35 8.45
N ALA A 154 16.87 12.11 8.48
CA ALA A 154 16.04 11.56 9.55
C ALA A 154 16.84 11.02 10.75
N GLY A 155 18.17 10.96 10.66
CA GLY A 155 19.06 10.47 11.73
C GLY A 155 18.99 8.96 11.95
N VAL A 156 18.57 8.18 10.95
CA VAL A 156 18.40 6.72 11.04
C VAL A 156 19.23 5.93 10.03
N ASP A 157 20.21 6.57 9.40
CA ASP A 157 21.14 5.96 8.45
C ASP A 157 21.95 4.80 9.04
N HIS A 158 22.12 4.77 10.37
CA HIS A 158 22.74 3.64 11.08
C HIS A 158 21.85 2.38 11.16
N LEU A 159 20.54 2.50 10.90
CA LEU A 159 19.58 1.39 10.85
C LEU A 159 19.06 1.12 9.44
N VAL A 160 19.19 2.08 8.52
CA VAL A 160 18.63 2.01 7.17
C VAL A 160 19.73 1.80 6.13
N THR A 161 19.64 0.73 5.36
CA THR A 161 20.47 0.49 4.17
C THR A 161 19.62 0.55 2.92
N VAL A 162 20.10 1.18 1.84
CA VAL A 162 19.39 1.21 0.55
C VAL A 162 20.31 0.71 -0.56
N HIS A 163 19.91 -0.41 -1.18
CA HIS A 163 20.58 -0.99 -2.33
C HIS A 163 19.98 -0.45 -3.63
N GLU A 164 20.84 0.08 -4.50
CA GLU A 164 20.50 0.32 -5.90
C GLU A 164 20.60 -1.01 -6.65
N ALA A 165 19.46 -1.66 -6.89
CA ALA A 165 19.43 -2.95 -7.57
C ALA A 165 18.05 -3.27 -8.16
N ASN A 166 18.04 -4.16 -9.15
CA ASN A 166 16.81 -4.82 -9.56
C ASN A 166 16.38 -5.83 -8.50
N ALA A 167 15.26 -5.61 -7.82
CA ALA A 167 14.74 -6.51 -6.79
C ALA A 167 14.47 -7.96 -7.26
N LEU A 168 14.32 -8.21 -8.57
CA LEU A 168 14.23 -9.58 -9.10
C LEU A 168 15.59 -10.31 -9.08
N GLU A 169 16.66 -9.56 -9.26
CA GLU A 169 18.05 -10.04 -9.29
C GLU A 169 18.71 -9.95 -7.91
N PHE A 170 18.18 -9.13 -7.01
CA PHE A 170 18.64 -9.00 -5.64
C PHE A 170 18.36 -10.28 -4.85
N ASP A 171 19.39 -10.88 -4.27
CA ASP A 171 19.22 -12.03 -3.39
C ASP A 171 18.84 -11.54 -1.99
N ILE A 172 17.60 -11.81 -1.60
CA ILE A 172 17.08 -11.45 -0.27
C ILE A 172 17.81 -12.32 0.76
N PRO A 173 18.57 -11.73 1.68
CA PRO A 173 19.30 -12.51 2.67
C PRO A 173 18.36 -13.28 3.60
N SER A 174 18.84 -14.40 4.14
CA SER A 174 18.06 -15.27 5.02
C SER A 174 17.77 -14.68 6.40
N ASP A 175 18.39 -13.54 6.74
CA ASP A 175 18.11 -12.80 7.98
C ASP A 175 16.88 -11.87 7.86
N ALA A 176 16.27 -11.77 6.68
CA ALA A 176 15.01 -11.06 6.49
C ALA A 176 13.90 -11.71 7.32
N THR A 177 13.41 -11.02 8.34
CA THR A 177 12.31 -11.51 9.20
C THR A 177 10.95 -10.92 8.81
N ILE A 178 10.94 -9.78 8.14
CA ILE A 178 9.76 -9.12 7.58
C ILE A 178 10.04 -8.65 6.15
N VAL A 179 9.15 -8.95 5.21
CA VAL A 179 9.19 -8.38 3.85
C VAL A 179 7.90 -7.61 3.60
N PHE A 180 8.00 -6.32 3.30
CA PHE A 180 6.87 -5.48 2.92
C PHE A 180 6.86 -5.29 1.40
N LEU A 181 5.69 -5.47 0.76
CA LEU A 181 5.53 -5.37 -0.68
C LEU A 181 4.31 -4.52 -1.03
N PHE A 182 4.56 -3.40 -1.70
CA PHE A 182 3.52 -2.70 -2.45
C PHE A 182 3.76 -2.87 -3.96
N LEU A 183 3.34 -4.02 -4.48
CA LEU A 183 3.48 -4.39 -5.88
C LEU A 183 2.15 -4.77 -6.48
N ILE A 184 2.06 -4.69 -7.80
CA ILE A 184 0.93 -5.25 -8.56
C ILE A 184 1.03 -6.78 -8.59
N THR A 185 -0.09 -7.44 -8.91
CA THR A 185 -0.23 -8.90 -9.05
C THR A 185 0.94 -9.54 -9.80
N ARG A 186 1.32 -8.98 -10.96
CA ARG A 186 2.48 -9.44 -11.74
C ARG A 186 3.80 -9.39 -10.96
N GLY A 187 4.05 -8.30 -10.24
CA GLY A 187 5.25 -8.14 -9.42
C GLY A 187 5.29 -9.15 -8.28
N LEU A 188 4.16 -9.34 -7.60
CA LEU A 188 4.01 -10.34 -6.54
C LEU A 188 4.27 -11.77 -7.04
N SER A 189 3.75 -12.14 -8.22
CA SER A 189 4.05 -13.45 -8.84
C SER A 189 5.54 -13.64 -9.14
N LEU A 190 6.23 -12.59 -9.58
CA LEU A 190 7.66 -12.67 -9.90
C LEU A 190 8.54 -12.74 -8.64
N VAL A 191 8.12 -12.11 -7.54
CA VAL A 191 8.84 -12.14 -6.25
C VAL A 191 8.58 -13.44 -5.49
N ARG A 192 7.41 -14.07 -5.67
CA ARG A 192 6.99 -15.29 -4.95
C ARG A 192 8.08 -16.37 -4.83
N PRO A 193 8.76 -16.82 -5.90
CA PRO A 193 9.80 -17.86 -5.79
C PRO A 193 10.99 -17.49 -4.90
N LYS A 194 11.22 -16.19 -4.66
CA LYS A 194 12.28 -15.71 -3.75
C LYS A 194 11.81 -15.77 -2.29
N LEU A 195 10.53 -15.51 -2.02
CA LEU A 195 9.92 -15.61 -0.69
C LEU A 195 9.86 -17.06 -0.19
N ASP A 196 9.66 -18.03 -1.09
CA ASP A 196 9.63 -19.47 -0.77
C ASP A 196 10.94 -19.99 -0.16
N LYS A 197 12.03 -19.23 -0.27
CA LYS A 197 13.34 -19.57 0.30
C LYS A 197 13.58 -18.97 1.68
N LEU A 198 12.63 -18.19 2.21
CA LEU A 198 12.77 -17.42 3.44
C LEU A 198 11.89 -17.97 4.56
N GLN A 199 12.30 -17.71 5.80
CA GLN A 199 11.49 -17.93 6.99
C GLN A 199 11.11 -16.56 7.56
N CYS A 200 10.03 -15.98 7.05
CA CYS A 200 9.70 -14.59 7.32
C CYS A 200 8.19 -14.33 7.34
N ARG A 201 7.80 -13.18 7.90
CA ARG A 201 6.46 -12.63 7.73
C ARG A 201 6.44 -11.74 6.49
N VAL A 202 5.52 -11.97 5.56
CA VAL A 202 5.37 -11.13 4.37
C VAL A 202 4.10 -10.33 4.50
N ILE A 203 4.17 -9.03 4.20
CA ILE A 203 3.05 -8.10 4.20
C ILE A 203 2.87 -7.58 2.78
N THR A 204 1.67 -7.71 2.22
CA THR A 204 1.34 -7.08 0.93
C THR A 204 0.23 -6.05 1.09
N TYR A 205 0.40 -4.91 0.42
CA TYR A 205 -0.56 -3.81 0.41
C TYR A 205 -1.39 -3.81 -0.89
N LEU A 206 -2.71 -3.64 -0.76
CA LEU A 206 -3.75 -3.66 -1.81
C LEU A 206 -3.98 -5.00 -2.51
N TYR A 207 -2.91 -5.72 -2.86
CA TYR A 207 -2.96 -6.95 -3.65
C TYR A 207 -2.49 -8.16 -2.86
N ARG A 208 -3.11 -9.31 -3.11
CA ARG A 208 -2.66 -10.61 -2.59
C ARG A 208 -1.60 -11.22 -3.50
N ILE A 209 -0.75 -12.08 -2.95
CA ILE A 209 0.15 -12.90 -3.76
C ILE A 209 -0.71 -13.95 -4.50
N PRO A 210 -0.62 -14.06 -5.83
CA PRO A 210 -1.38 -15.05 -6.58
C PRO A 210 -1.09 -16.47 -6.13
N ASP A 211 -2.09 -17.34 -6.30
CA ASP A 211 -2.02 -18.78 -6.04
C ASP A 211 -1.76 -19.18 -4.57
N LEU A 212 -1.82 -18.22 -3.64
CA LEU A 212 -1.83 -18.50 -2.20
C LEU A 212 -3.22 -18.34 -1.60
N SER A 213 -3.63 -19.36 -0.87
CA SER A 213 -4.88 -19.39 -0.11
C SER A 213 -4.70 -19.13 1.38
N THR A 214 -3.51 -19.40 1.94
CA THR A 214 -3.21 -19.20 3.36
C THR A 214 -2.64 -17.81 3.61
N TYR A 215 -3.47 -16.90 4.11
CA TYR A 215 -3.09 -15.57 4.56
C TYR A 215 -4.10 -14.99 5.54
N GLU A 216 -3.66 -14.05 6.37
CA GLU A 216 -4.56 -13.18 7.10
C GLU A 216 -4.90 -11.95 6.24
N ARG A 217 -6.12 -11.44 6.36
CA ARG A 217 -6.56 -10.23 5.67
C ARG A 217 -7.11 -9.22 6.67
N HIS A 218 -6.57 -8.02 6.63
CA HIS A 218 -6.96 -6.92 7.50
C HIS A 218 -7.35 -5.71 6.64
N PHE A 219 -8.37 -4.96 7.06
CA PHE A 219 -8.74 -3.68 6.46
C PHE A 219 -8.26 -2.56 7.39
N VAL A 220 -7.31 -1.75 6.91
CA VAL A 220 -6.70 -0.69 7.69
C VAL A 220 -7.22 0.66 7.21
N PRO A 221 -7.85 1.49 8.07
CA PRO A 221 -8.38 2.78 7.62
C PRO A 221 -7.26 3.75 7.19
N ALA A 222 -7.60 4.73 6.37
CA ALA A 222 -6.66 5.75 5.89
C ALA A 222 -6.33 6.82 6.95
N LYS A 223 -7.29 7.15 7.82
CA LYS A 223 -7.23 8.23 8.83
C LYS A 223 -7.45 7.72 10.25
N GLU A 224 -6.89 8.40 11.24
CA GLU A 224 -7.14 8.14 12.67
C GLU A 224 -8.56 8.54 13.08
N ASP A 225 -9.10 7.83 14.09
CA ASP A 225 -10.48 8.01 14.57
C ASP A 225 -10.70 9.38 15.25
N SER A 226 -9.63 10.11 15.59
CA SER A 226 -9.69 11.42 16.25
C SER A 226 -9.86 12.62 15.32
N ASP A 227 -9.75 12.43 13.99
CA ASP A 227 -9.76 13.53 13.01
C ASP A 227 -11.17 13.88 12.46
N SER A 228 -12.22 13.24 12.93
CA SER A 228 -13.56 13.33 12.34
C SER A 228 -14.59 14.05 13.22
N LEU A 229 -14.63 15.39 13.16
CA LEU A 229 -15.86 16.16 13.35
C LEU A 229 -16.73 16.19 12.07
N VAL A 230 -16.24 15.59 10.97
CA VAL A 230 -16.97 15.45 9.72
C VAL A 230 -16.79 14.01 9.23
N ALA A 231 -17.89 13.27 9.14
CA ALA A 231 -17.96 11.92 8.62
C ALA A 231 -17.61 11.90 7.11
N THR A 232 -16.32 11.92 6.78
CA THR A 232 -15.85 11.56 5.44
C THR A 232 -15.68 10.05 5.40
N GLN A 233 -16.42 9.37 4.52
CA GLN A 233 -16.46 7.90 4.36
C GLN A 233 -15.13 7.20 4.67
N ASP A 234 -15.18 6.19 5.55
CA ASP A 234 -14.06 5.41 6.05
C ASP A 234 -13.36 4.62 4.94
N VAL A 235 -12.42 5.25 4.23
CA VAL A 235 -11.58 4.55 3.25
C VAL A 235 -10.64 3.62 4.02
N ALA A 236 -10.81 2.31 3.87
CA ALA A 236 -9.92 1.31 4.41
C ALA A 236 -9.23 0.50 3.30
N PHE A 237 -7.97 0.17 3.54
CA PHE A 237 -7.13 -0.53 2.59
C PHE A 237 -6.84 -1.95 3.02
N PRO A 238 -6.95 -2.93 2.12
CA PRO A 238 -6.61 -4.29 2.45
C PRO A 238 -5.09 -4.45 2.58
N VAL A 239 -4.70 -5.11 3.67
CA VAL A 239 -3.35 -5.61 3.94
C VAL A 239 -3.46 -7.11 4.10
N TYR A 240 -2.54 -7.85 3.47
CA TYR A 240 -2.47 -9.30 3.56
C TYR A 240 -1.18 -9.70 4.27
N ILE A 241 -1.27 -10.64 5.20
CA ILE A 241 -0.13 -11.13 5.98
C ILE A 241 0.04 -12.62 5.71
N TYR A 242 1.28 -13.02 5.43
CA TYR A 242 1.67 -14.39 5.15
C TYR A 242 2.81 -14.78 6.08
N HIS A 243 2.86 -16.04 6.48
CA HIS A 243 3.96 -16.60 7.25
C HIS A 243 4.65 -17.64 6.38
N PHE A 244 5.92 -17.40 6.03
CA PHE A 244 6.74 -18.29 5.23
C PHE A 244 7.64 -19.16 6.13
N PRO A 245 7.82 -20.46 5.81
CA PRO A 245 7.20 -21.18 4.69
C PRO A 245 5.68 -21.28 4.86
N ILE A 246 4.93 -21.17 3.77
CA ILE A 246 3.48 -21.26 3.81
C ILE A 246 3.11 -22.64 4.35
N ALA A 247 2.36 -22.67 5.46
CA ALA A 247 1.78 -23.91 5.94
C ALA A 247 0.86 -24.46 4.85
N GLU A 248 1.19 -25.65 4.33
CA GLU A 248 0.30 -26.36 3.41
C GLU A 248 -1.03 -26.60 4.13
N CYS A 249 -2.13 -26.21 3.48
CA CYS A 249 -3.44 -26.65 3.93
C CYS A 249 -3.47 -28.17 3.72
N PRO A 250 -3.71 -29.00 4.76
CA PRO A 250 -3.85 -30.43 4.55
C PRO A 250 -4.91 -30.67 3.47
N PRO A 251 -4.70 -31.62 2.54
CA PRO A 251 -5.68 -31.90 1.51
C PRO A 251 -7.02 -32.14 2.20
N MET A 252 -8.06 -31.38 1.79
CA MET A 252 -9.41 -31.63 2.27
C MET A 252 -9.70 -33.11 2.07
N SER A 253 -9.87 -33.85 3.17
CA SER A 253 -10.19 -35.26 3.11
C SER A 253 -11.46 -35.42 2.28
N ALA A 254 -11.31 -36.05 1.12
CA ALA A 254 -12.42 -36.43 0.27
C ALA A 254 -13.16 -37.59 0.94
N ASP A 255 -13.87 -37.30 2.03
CA ASP A 255 -14.80 -38.23 2.68
C ASP A 255 -15.80 -37.47 3.53
N GLN A 256 -16.88 -37.04 2.89
CA GLN A 256 -18.22 -37.07 3.46
C GLN A 256 -19.19 -37.27 2.28
N LYS A 257 -19.47 -38.55 2.04
CA LYS A 257 -20.60 -39.04 1.25
C LYS A 257 -21.93 -38.70 1.91
#